data_AF-A0A4R0YCT1-F1
#
_entry.id   AF-A0A4R0YCT1-F1
#
_cell.length_a   1.000
_cell.length_b   1.000
_cell.length_c   1.000
_cell.angle_alpha   90.00
_cell.angle_beta   90.00
_cell.angle_gamma   90.00
#
_symmetry.space_group_name_H-M   'P 1'
#
loop_
_entity.id
_entity.type
_entity.pdbx_description
1 polymer ?
#
loop_
_entity_poly.entity_id
_entity_poly.type
_entity_poly.pdbx_seq_one_letter_code
_entity_poly.pdbx_strand_id
1 'polypeptide(L)'
;MPYHAIRLGTALPGASRRVELCHDRAKTTVWLQLTNTEFIIGGASPVFVTALIGAIRTPTGWQPIDAGTAARLRDVTIAFGTKLGDRIDEFQRAITRDWSTFDGARASHWAKGLTVGHDMSNPSFVMKAIKTGFDAIGVSVSAYSGLRMKGFSVDDAIDYLQRRAAVAGVNVVDGALLDFEEIGPDPTLRVQEDKAYQSDPRMIPYVPAKRNGHGGHFSYPELTASVPFPRVLAYGFRGDSRLPSAIKNAGGFNPNYTRPDQIAKAAAQGNAQDRALNLPEFLANQFYGGYISVCKSYAVTKAFATGMGGTTPPGPGWVYACFVEGGFVIPPAGTIPATATHPQIKIPYNEQEISMPGLLDWDDVVGCRRVSSNGRFEGNIFLRQTMAQQDPQAAVALWKLLSGETQGPGLPP
;
A
#
# COMPACT_ATOMS: atom_id res chain seq x y z
N MET A 1 9.22 28.78 -10.79
CA MET A 1 8.61 28.66 -9.44
C MET A 1 9.67 28.11 -8.51
N PRO A 2 9.85 28.64 -7.29
CA PRO A 2 10.85 28.12 -6.34
C PRO A 2 10.38 26.84 -5.63
N TYR A 3 9.37 26.15 -6.14
CA TYR A 3 9.02 24.78 -5.77
C TYR A 3 8.89 23.96 -7.07
N HIS A 4 9.00 22.63 -6.96
CA HIS A 4 8.94 21.76 -8.13
C HIS A 4 7.50 21.46 -8.53
N ALA A 5 7.19 21.61 -9.82
CA ALA A 5 5.92 21.23 -10.42
C ALA A 5 6.17 20.17 -11.50
N ILE A 6 5.48 19.04 -11.40
CA ILE A 6 5.55 17.95 -12.38
C ILE A 6 4.38 18.12 -13.34
N ARG A 7 4.65 18.24 -14.64
CA ARG A 7 3.58 18.24 -15.65
C ARG A 7 3.03 16.83 -15.80
N LEU A 8 1.71 16.70 -15.67
CA LEU A 8 1.02 15.44 -15.89
C LEU A 8 0.73 15.25 -17.38
N GLY A 9 0.63 14.00 -17.81
CA GLY A 9 0.16 13.64 -19.15
C GLY A 9 -1.33 13.95 -19.33
N THR A 10 -1.98 13.24 -20.26
CA THR A 10 -3.39 13.46 -20.60
C THR A 10 -4.39 12.97 -19.55
N ALA A 11 -3.94 12.23 -18.53
CA ALA A 11 -4.83 11.70 -17.49
C ALA A 11 -5.25 12.81 -16.51
N LEU A 12 -6.56 13.04 -16.40
CA LEU A 12 -7.13 13.97 -15.43
C LEU A 12 -6.99 13.40 -14.01
N PRO A 13 -6.52 14.19 -13.03
CA PRO A 13 -6.48 13.75 -11.65
C PRO A 13 -7.92 13.57 -11.13
N GLY A 14 -8.22 12.41 -10.55
CA GLY A 14 -9.48 12.20 -9.85
C GLY A 14 -9.65 13.24 -8.73
N ALA A 15 -10.88 13.74 -8.51
CA ALA A 15 -11.17 14.79 -7.54
C ALA A 15 -10.66 14.45 -6.12
N SER A 16 -10.67 13.16 -5.77
CA SER A 16 -10.21 12.62 -4.49
C SER A 16 -8.69 12.63 -4.28
N ARG A 17 -7.89 12.86 -5.34
CA ARG A 17 -6.41 12.82 -5.35
C ARG A 17 -5.77 14.17 -5.61
N ARG A 18 -6.54 15.25 -5.50
CA ARG A 18 -6.03 16.60 -5.74
C ARG A 18 -5.11 17.08 -4.62
N VAL A 19 -5.29 16.60 -3.39
CA VAL A 19 -4.36 16.89 -2.27
C VAL A 19 -3.97 15.58 -1.60
N GLU A 20 -2.67 15.30 -1.56
CA GLU A 20 -2.11 14.15 -0.87
C GLU A 20 -0.96 14.58 0.05
N LEU A 21 -0.92 14.05 1.27
CA LEU A 21 0.28 14.05 2.10
C LEU A 21 1.04 12.75 1.84
N CYS A 22 2.32 12.86 1.51
CA CYS A 22 3.18 11.74 1.20
C CYS A 22 4.32 11.68 2.22
N HIS A 23 4.75 10.49 2.60
CA HIS A 23 5.95 10.34 3.41
C HIS A 23 6.73 9.06 3.08
N ASP A 24 7.99 9.03 3.53
CA ASP A 24 8.86 7.87 3.40
C ASP A 24 8.60 6.81 4.47
N ARG A 25 9.08 5.59 4.21
CA ARG A 25 8.91 4.44 5.11
C ARG A 25 9.54 4.68 6.48
N ALA A 26 10.68 5.36 6.50
CA ALA A 26 11.41 5.66 7.73
C ALA A 26 10.78 6.82 8.53
N LYS A 27 9.72 7.45 8.01
CA LYS A 27 9.04 8.60 8.63
C LYS A 27 10.01 9.74 8.96
N THR A 28 10.96 9.99 8.07
CA THR A 28 11.94 11.09 8.16
C THR A 28 11.57 12.27 7.28
N THR A 29 10.86 12.00 6.18
CA THR A 29 10.54 12.99 5.15
C THR A 29 9.06 12.91 4.81
N VAL A 30 8.41 14.07 4.81
CA VAL A 30 7.01 14.28 4.43
C VAL A 30 6.91 15.47 3.48
N TRP A 31 5.94 15.43 2.56
CA TRP A 31 5.60 16.52 1.65
C TRP A 31 4.12 16.47 1.29
N LEU A 32 3.58 17.58 0.77
CA LEU A 32 2.28 17.58 0.10
C LEU A 32 2.47 17.49 -1.42
N GLN A 33 1.57 16.77 -2.06
CA GLN A 33 1.35 16.82 -3.50
C GLN A 33 0.02 17.54 -3.76
N LEU A 34 0.10 18.67 -4.44
CA LEU A 34 -1.07 19.46 -4.83
C LEU A 34 -1.25 19.32 -6.35
N THR A 35 -2.24 18.54 -6.75
CA THR A 35 -2.51 18.25 -8.15
C THR A 35 -3.68 19.09 -8.66
N ASN A 36 -3.41 19.94 -9.65
CA ASN A 36 -4.39 20.84 -10.24
C ASN A 36 -3.93 21.37 -11.61
N THR A 37 -4.71 22.25 -12.24
CA THR A 37 -4.24 23.01 -13.41
C THR A 37 -3.14 24.01 -13.03
N GLU A 38 -2.24 24.29 -13.96
CA GLU A 38 -1.17 25.27 -13.78
C GLU A 38 -1.75 26.63 -13.40
N PHE A 39 -2.91 27.02 -13.93
CA PHE A 39 -3.62 28.26 -13.56
C PHE A 39 -3.89 28.40 -12.06
N ILE A 40 -4.29 27.31 -11.39
CA ILE A 40 -4.59 27.34 -9.95
C ILE A 40 -3.31 27.32 -9.12
N ILE A 41 -2.26 26.70 -9.66
CA ILE A 41 -0.95 26.58 -9.03
C ILE A 41 -0.05 27.80 -9.34
N GLY A 42 -0.50 28.75 -10.17
CA GLY A 42 0.16 30.04 -10.39
C GLY A 42 0.91 30.19 -11.73
N GLY A 43 0.67 29.31 -12.69
CA GLY A 43 1.09 29.46 -14.09
C GLY A 43 -0.02 29.97 -15.01
N ALA A 44 0.23 30.00 -16.31
CA ALA A 44 -0.66 30.58 -17.32
C ALA A 44 -1.35 29.54 -18.23
N SER A 45 -1.09 28.25 -18.01
CA SER A 45 -1.50 27.16 -18.90
C SER A 45 -2.61 26.29 -18.28
N PRO A 46 -3.49 25.68 -19.10
CA PRO A 46 -4.52 24.75 -18.62
C PRO A 46 -3.97 23.34 -18.32
N VAL A 47 -2.67 23.12 -18.47
CA VAL A 47 -2.04 21.80 -18.23
C VAL A 47 -2.14 21.42 -16.75
N PHE A 48 -2.44 20.14 -16.48
CA PHE A 48 -2.42 19.61 -15.13
C PHE A 48 -0.98 19.44 -14.63
N VAL A 49 -0.73 19.89 -13.41
CA VAL A 49 0.55 19.77 -12.74
C VAL A 49 0.36 19.28 -11.30
N THR A 50 1.37 18.61 -10.79
CA THR A 50 1.49 18.30 -9.36
C THR A 50 2.60 19.15 -8.77
N ALA A 51 2.24 20.10 -7.91
CA ALA A 51 3.19 20.87 -7.11
C ALA A 51 3.63 20.07 -5.88
N LEU A 52 4.94 20.02 -5.66
CA LEU A 52 5.54 19.37 -4.49
C LEU A 52 5.86 20.42 -3.42
N ILE A 53 5.22 20.28 -2.26
CA ILE A 53 5.33 21.24 -1.16
C ILE A 53 6.00 20.57 0.03
N GLY A 54 7.21 21.00 0.33
CA GLY A 54 8.07 20.45 1.37
C GLY A 54 9.51 20.88 1.12
N ALA A 55 10.34 20.84 2.16
CA ALA A 55 11.75 21.21 2.05
C ALA A 55 12.66 20.13 2.64
N ILE A 56 13.81 19.92 2.01
CA ILE A 56 14.85 18.98 2.43
C ILE A 56 16.12 19.76 2.79
N ARG A 57 16.85 19.27 3.79
CA ARG A 57 18.13 19.86 4.20
C ARG A 57 19.23 19.32 3.29
N THR A 58 19.96 20.22 2.64
CA THR A 58 21.15 19.93 1.84
C THR A 58 22.39 20.56 2.49
N PRO A 59 23.63 20.25 2.03
CA PRO A 59 24.83 20.95 2.48
C PRO A 59 24.76 22.47 2.29
N THR A 60 24.03 22.93 1.26
CA THR A 60 23.86 24.36 0.93
C THR A 60 22.70 25.04 1.65
N GLY A 61 21.96 24.32 2.51
CA GLY A 61 20.80 24.83 3.23
C GLY A 61 19.50 24.13 2.85
N TRP A 62 18.37 24.79 3.15
CA TRP A 62 17.05 24.25 2.83
C TRP A 62 16.72 24.45 1.37
N GLN A 63 16.30 23.37 0.72
CA GLN A 63 15.82 23.39 -0.66
C GLN A 63 14.43 22.77 -0.73
N PRO A 64 13.59 23.21 -1.66
CA PRO A 64 12.33 22.53 -1.94
C PRO A 64 12.60 21.07 -2.31
N ILE A 65 11.69 20.17 -1.97
CA ILE A 65 11.79 18.77 -2.39
C ILE A 65 11.67 18.66 -3.91
N ASP A 66 12.60 17.96 -4.54
CA ASP A 66 12.61 17.72 -5.99
C ASP A 66 11.80 16.47 -6.38
N ALA A 67 11.48 16.37 -7.66
CA ALA A 67 10.67 15.27 -8.20
C ALA A 67 11.34 13.90 -8.09
N GLY A 68 12.66 13.81 -8.27
CA GLY A 68 13.40 12.55 -8.15
C GLY A 68 13.44 12.05 -6.72
N THR A 69 13.70 12.95 -5.77
CA THR A 69 13.64 12.64 -4.34
C THR A 69 12.24 12.22 -3.91
N ALA A 70 11.20 12.98 -4.29
CA ALA A 70 9.82 12.63 -3.96
C ALA A 70 9.39 11.28 -4.55
N ALA A 71 9.75 10.99 -5.81
CA ALA A 71 9.42 9.71 -6.44
C ALA A 71 10.10 8.53 -5.72
N ARG A 72 11.38 8.66 -5.38
CA ARG A 72 12.16 7.61 -4.70
C ARG A 72 11.69 7.35 -3.27
N LEU A 73 11.29 8.40 -2.56
CA LEU A 73 10.92 8.30 -1.14
C LEU A 73 9.44 7.99 -0.91
N ARG A 74 8.59 7.98 -1.95
CA ARG A 74 7.14 7.80 -1.80
C ARG A 74 6.82 6.39 -1.32
N ASP A 75 6.49 6.27 -0.03
CA ASP A 75 6.03 5.00 0.56
C ASP A 75 4.53 5.10 0.87
N VAL A 76 4.11 6.04 1.71
CA VAL A 76 2.70 6.18 2.10
C VAL A 76 2.09 7.45 1.53
N THR A 77 0.83 7.36 1.12
CA THR A 77 0.02 8.50 0.66
C THR A 77 -1.28 8.60 1.44
N ILE A 78 -1.60 9.80 1.91
CA ILE A 78 -2.84 10.13 2.61
C ILE A 78 -3.57 11.19 1.78
N ALA A 79 -4.72 10.83 1.22
CA ALA A 79 -5.53 11.70 0.38
C ALA A 79 -6.65 12.38 1.17
N PHE A 80 -7.02 13.60 0.78
CA PHE A 80 -8.08 14.38 1.42
C PHE A 80 -9.50 13.99 0.96
N GLY A 81 -9.62 12.95 0.12
CA GLY A 81 -10.90 12.53 -0.44
C GLY A 81 -11.57 13.63 -1.27
N THR A 82 -12.88 13.53 -1.47
CA THR A 82 -13.64 14.49 -2.30
C THR A 82 -14.19 15.68 -1.52
N LYS A 83 -14.16 15.64 -0.18
CA LYS A 83 -14.92 16.57 0.67
C LYS A 83 -14.37 17.98 0.77
N LEU A 84 -13.14 18.25 0.29
CA LEU A 84 -12.70 19.64 0.11
C LEU A 84 -13.51 20.37 -0.98
N GLY A 85 -14.14 19.61 -1.89
CA GLY A 85 -15.13 20.07 -2.86
C GLY A 85 -14.69 21.35 -3.58
N ASP A 86 -15.57 22.35 -3.54
CA ASP A 86 -15.40 23.64 -4.21
C ASP A 86 -14.33 24.54 -3.58
N ARG A 87 -13.81 24.17 -2.39
CA ARG A 87 -12.84 24.97 -1.62
C ARG A 87 -11.40 24.56 -1.89
N ILE A 88 -11.19 23.52 -2.68
CA ILE A 88 -9.87 22.95 -2.96
C ILE A 88 -8.95 23.91 -3.72
N ASP A 89 -9.53 24.74 -4.59
CA ASP A 89 -8.77 25.72 -5.35
C ASP A 89 -8.26 26.84 -4.44
N GLU A 90 -9.07 27.32 -3.51
CA GLU A 90 -8.68 28.30 -2.48
C GLU A 90 -7.58 27.73 -1.58
N PHE A 91 -7.77 26.50 -1.09
CA PHE A 91 -6.79 25.78 -0.27
C PHE A 91 -5.43 25.67 -0.97
N GLN A 92 -5.41 25.18 -2.21
CA GLN A 92 -4.15 24.95 -2.95
C GLN A 92 -3.51 26.25 -3.42
N ARG A 93 -4.30 27.24 -3.86
CA ARG A 93 -3.80 28.54 -4.32
C ARG A 93 -3.13 29.31 -3.18
N ALA A 94 -3.66 29.22 -1.95
CA ALA A 94 -3.03 29.83 -0.79
C ALA A 94 -1.64 29.24 -0.51
N ILE A 95 -1.52 27.91 -0.54
CA ILE A 95 -0.25 27.21 -0.31
C ILE A 95 0.76 27.53 -1.41
N THR A 96 0.36 27.39 -2.67
CA THR A 96 1.26 27.60 -3.82
C THR A 96 1.70 29.06 -3.94
N ARG A 97 0.83 30.03 -3.60
CA ARG A 97 1.21 31.44 -3.50
C ARG A 97 2.25 31.67 -2.39
N ASP A 98 2.02 31.14 -1.20
CA ASP A 98 2.97 31.24 -0.08
C ASP A 98 4.33 30.63 -0.45
N TRP A 99 4.33 29.46 -1.09
CA TRP A 99 5.56 28.78 -1.52
C TRP A 99 6.20 29.37 -2.77
N SER A 100 5.49 30.20 -3.56
CA SER A 100 6.04 30.80 -4.79
C SER A 100 7.19 31.79 -4.55
N THR A 101 7.46 32.14 -3.29
CA THR A 101 8.55 33.01 -2.85
C THR A 101 9.52 32.30 -1.91
N PHE A 102 9.45 30.96 -1.82
CA PHE A 102 10.32 30.17 -0.96
C PHE A 102 11.80 30.51 -1.18
N ASP A 103 12.51 30.71 -0.08
CA ASP A 103 13.92 31.09 -0.05
C ASP A 103 14.62 30.32 1.06
N GLY A 104 15.59 29.48 0.69
CA GLY A 104 16.34 28.65 1.63
C GLY A 104 17.07 29.44 2.72
N ALA A 105 17.45 30.69 2.44
CA ALA A 105 18.09 31.58 3.43
C ALA A 105 17.11 32.11 4.48
N ARG A 106 15.81 32.16 4.15
CA ARG A 106 14.71 32.62 5.03
C ARG A 106 13.70 31.52 5.32
N ALA A 107 14.13 30.27 5.22
CA ALA A 107 13.26 29.09 5.30
C ALA A 107 12.41 29.04 6.58
N SER A 108 12.85 29.65 7.68
CA SER A 108 12.08 29.72 8.93
C SER A 108 10.69 30.35 8.77
N HIS A 109 10.47 31.23 7.79
CA HIS A 109 9.14 31.81 7.50
C HIS A 109 8.12 30.76 7.02
N TRP A 110 8.60 29.71 6.35
CA TRP A 110 7.81 28.58 5.86
C TRP A 110 7.80 27.41 6.85
N ALA A 111 8.53 27.51 7.96
CA ALA A 111 8.55 26.50 9.00
C ALA A 111 7.45 26.75 10.05
N LYS A 112 6.97 25.68 10.69
CA LYS A 112 6.02 25.81 11.80
C LYS A 112 6.75 26.27 13.07
N GLY A 113 6.22 27.33 13.69
CA GLY A 113 6.72 27.85 14.97
C GLY A 113 6.57 26.86 16.13
N LEU A 114 7.52 26.93 17.07
CA LEU A 114 7.47 26.31 18.39
C LEU A 114 6.97 27.34 19.42
N THR A 115 6.90 26.96 20.70
CA THR A 115 6.64 27.95 21.75
C THR A 115 7.74 29.00 21.84
N VAL A 116 8.98 28.62 21.55
CA VAL A 116 10.11 29.54 21.39
C VAL A 116 10.81 29.23 20.07
N GLY A 117 10.78 30.17 19.13
CA GLY A 117 11.45 30.05 17.83
C GLY A 117 10.68 29.23 16.79
N HIS A 118 11.43 28.67 15.83
CA HIS A 118 10.89 27.86 14.73
C HIS A 118 11.53 26.48 14.73
N ASP A 119 10.73 25.45 14.48
CA ASP A 119 11.26 24.12 14.23
C ASP A 119 11.73 24.02 12.78
N MET A 120 13.03 23.84 12.58
CA MET A 120 13.61 23.67 11.24
C MET A 120 13.70 22.18 10.88
N SER A 121 12.62 21.43 11.05
CA SER A 121 12.51 20.04 10.59
C SER A 121 11.73 19.97 9.27
N ASN A 122 11.92 18.93 8.47
CA ASN A 122 11.12 18.72 7.26
C ASN A 122 9.59 18.72 7.54
N PRO A 123 9.08 18.02 8.57
CA PRO A 123 7.66 18.04 8.91
C PRO A 123 7.09 19.42 9.21
N SER A 124 7.87 20.34 9.78
CA SER A 124 7.39 21.67 10.14
C SER A 124 6.97 22.49 8.91
N PHE A 125 7.67 22.35 7.77
CA PHE A 125 7.34 23.02 6.52
C PHE A 125 6.00 22.56 5.97
N VAL A 126 5.75 21.25 6.03
CA VAL A 126 4.48 20.64 5.60
C VAL A 126 3.34 21.07 6.52
N MET A 127 3.56 21.07 7.84
CA MET A 127 2.57 21.54 8.81
C MET A 127 2.20 23.01 8.59
N LYS A 128 3.17 23.87 8.27
CA LYS A 128 2.90 25.26 7.91
C LYS A 128 2.07 25.36 6.62
N ALA A 129 2.39 24.59 5.59
CA ALA A 129 1.59 24.53 4.36
C ALA A 129 0.15 24.06 4.62
N ILE A 130 -0.04 22.98 5.40
CA ILE A 130 -1.36 22.50 5.83
C ILE A 130 -2.13 23.63 6.53
N LYS A 131 -1.47 24.34 7.46
CA LYS A 131 -2.08 25.50 8.13
C LYS A 131 -2.50 26.57 7.13
N THR A 132 -1.61 26.98 6.23
CA THR A 132 -1.88 28.01 5.21
C THR A 132 -3.11 27.66 4.37
N GLY A 133 -3.21 26.41 3.89
CA GLY A 133 -4.37 25.97 3.10
C GLY A 133 -5.67 25.95 3.91
N PHE A 134 -5.65 25.39 5.12
CA PHE A 134 -6.86 25.31 5.95
C PHE A 134 -7.33 26.68 6.45
N ASP A 135 -6.40 27.59 6.79
CA ASP A 135 -6.74 28.94 7.20
C ASP A 135 -7.37 29.73 6.05
N ALA A 136 -6.91 29.53 4.81
CA ALA A 136 -7.53 30.14 3.63
C ALA A 136 -8.99 29.69 3.46
N ILE A 137 -9.29 28.43 3.82
CA ILE A 137 -10.65 27.92 3.86
C ILE A 137 -11.30 28.10 5.25
N GLY A 138 -10.91 29.11 6.02
CA GLY A 138 -11.59 29.49 7.28
C GLY A 138 -11.57 28.43 8.38
N VAL A 139 -10.69 27.42 8.30
CA VAL A 139 -10.54 26.36 9.30
C VAL A 139 -9.28 26.63 10.11
N SER A 140 -9.46 27.05 11.37
CA SER A 140 -8.35 27.32 12.29
C SER A 140 -8.31 26.29 13.40
N VAL A 141 -7.20 25.55 13.49
CA VAL A 141 -6.93 24.58 14.56
C VAL A 141 -5.51 24.79 15.08
N SER A 142 -5.36 24.81 16.41
CA SER A 142 -4.03 24.83 17.04
C SER A 142 -3.21 23.61 16.63
N ALA A 143 -1.90 23.78 16.43
CA ALA A 143 -1.02 22.65 16.10
C ALA A 143 -0.74 21.72 17.28
N TYR A 144 -0.82 22.24 18.50
CA TYR A 144 -0.60 21.51 19.74
C TYR A 144 -1.30 22.25 20.88
N SER A 145 -1.56 21.54 21.98
CA SER A 145 -1.96 22.13 23.26
C SER A 145 -0.71 22.31 24.13
N GLY A 146 -0.64 23.42 24.85
CA GLY A 146 0.46 23.70 25.79
C GLY A 146 1.78 24.12 25.14
N LEU A 147 2.89 23.79 25.82
CA LEU A 147 4.25 24.15 25.41
C LEU A 147 4.83 23.11 24.45
N ARG A 148 5.34 23.52 23.29
CA ARG A 148 6.09 22.66 22.37
C ARG A 148 7.54 23.14 22.29
N MET A 149 8.43 22.32 22.85
CA MET A 149 9.88 22.57 22.92
C MET A 149 10.71 21.63 22.03
N LYS A 150 10.09 20.57 21.49
CA LYS A 150 10.73 19.61 20.58
C LYS A 150 10.23 19.82 19.15
N GLY A 151 11.09 19.51 18.19
CA GLY A 151 10.74 19.51 16.76
C GLY A 151 9.57 18.57 16.43
N PHE A 152 8.99 18.78 15.27
CA PHE A 152 7.89 18.00 14.71
C PHE A 152 8.42 16.76 13.99
N SER A 153 7.70 15.67 14.16
CA SER A 153 7.88 14.40 13.43
C SER A 153 6.89 14.29 12.27
N VAL A 154 7.09 13.29 11.40
CA VAL A 154 6.10 12.97 10.35
C VAL A 154 4.75 12.60 10.98
N ASP A 155 4.75 11.89 12.11
CA ASP A 155 3.51 11.56 12.83
C ASP A 155 2.79 12.83 13.34
N ASP A 156 3.51 13.84 13.84
CA ASP A 156 2.91 15.13 14.20
C ASP A 156 2.25 15.82 12.98
N ALA A 157 2.83 15.68 11.79
CA ALA A 157 2.26 16.25 10.56
C ALA A 157 0.98 15.51 10.12
N ILE A 158 0.98 14.18 10.22
CA ILE A 158 -0.20 13.33 9.95
C ILE A 158 -1.33 13.66 10.94
N ASP A 159 -1.03 13.70 12.23
CA ASP A 159 -1.99 14.04 13.29
C ASP A 159 -2.54 15.46 13.13
N TYR A 160 -1.69 16.40 12.70
CA TYR A 160 -2.13 17.76 12.44
C TYR A 160 -3.06 17.87 11.24
N LEU A 161 -2.73 17.15 10.16
CA LEU A 161 -3.61 17.01 9.00
C LEU A 161 -4.97 16.43 9.42
N GLN A 162 -4.98 15.29 10.11
CA GLN A 162 -6.20 14.60 10.53
C GLN A 162 -7.10 15.49 11.38
N ARG A 163 -6.54 16.22 12.36
CA ARG A 163 -7.31 17.15 13.20
C ARG A 163 -7.93 18.30 12.41
N ARG A 164 -7.18 18.92 11.49
CA ARG A 164 -7.72 20.00 10.65
C ARG A 164 -8.77 19.50 9.67
N ALA A 165 -8.52 18.35 9.04
CA ALA A 165 -9.47 17.70 8.16
C ALA A 165 -10.77 17.39 8.89
N ALA A 166 -10.71 16.84 10.11
CA ALA A 166 -11.89 16.55 10.92
C ALA A 166 -12.74 17.80 11.21
N VAL A 167 -12.11 18.92 11.60
CA VAL A 167 -12.82 20.20 11.82
C VAL A 167 -13.44 20.74 10.53
N ALA A 168 -12.80 20.51 9.39
CA ALA A 168 -13.31 20.87 8.07
C ALA A 168 -14.38 19.89 7.54
N GLY A 169 -14.70 18.82 8.27
CA GLY A 169 -15.57 17.74 7.78
C GLY A 169 -14.96 16.93 6.63
N VAL A 170 -13.65 17.01 6.43
CA VAL A 170 -12.89 16.33 5.38
C VAL A 170 -12.44 14.96 5.88
N ASN A 171 -12.76 13.91 5.13
CA ASN A 171 -12.30 12.56 5.41
C ASN A 171 -10.93 12.35 4.76
N VAL A 172 -9.89 12.15 5.56
CA VAL A 172 -8.59 11.71 5.05
C VAL A 172 -8.52 10.19 5.03
N VAL A 173 -8.01 9.63 3.94
CA VAL A 173 -7.92 8.19 3.71
C VAL A 173 -6.56 7.83 3.13
N ASP A 174 -6.18 6.56 3.21
CA ASP A 174 -5.04 6.06 2.43
C ASP A 174 -5.32 6.25 0.93
N GLY A 175 -4.37 6.85 0.20
CA GLY A 175 -4.58 7.28 -1.18
C GLY A 175 -4.80 6.13 -2.17
N ALA A 176 -4.33 4.92 -1.86
CA ALA A 176 -4.54 3.75 -2.70
C ALA A 176 -5.94 3.16 -2.55
N LEU A 177 -6.61 3.39 -1.41
CA LEU A 177 -8.02 2.97 -1.22
C LEU A 177 -8.98 3.65 -2.21
N LEU A 178 -8.58 4.78 -2.79
CA LEU A 178 -9.36 5.48 -3.82
C LEU A 178 -9.42 4.76 -5.18
N ASP A 179 -8.66 3.68 -5.39
CA ASP A 179 -8.82 2.80 -6.57
C ASP A 179 -9.96 1.79 -6.40
N PHE A 180 -10.57 1.74 -5.21
CA PHE A 180 -11.59 0.77 -4.85
C PHE A 180 -12.90 1.47 -4.52
N GLU A 181 -13.98 0.71 -4.65
CA GLU A 181 -15.27 1.02 -4.05
C GLU A 181 -15.26 0.58 -2.59
N GLU A 182 -15.67 1.48 -1.71
CA GLU A 182 -15.84 1.20 -0.29
C GLU A 182 -17.24 0.64 -0.03
N ILE A 183 -17.31 -0.59 0.47
CA ILE A 183 -18.54 -1.33 0.68
C ILE A 183 -18.59 -1.81 2.14
N GLY A 184 -19.74 -1.67 2.77
CA GLY A 184 -19.95 -2.20 4.13
C GLY A 184 -19.83 -3.74 4.17
N PRO A 185 -19.39 -4.32 5.29
CA PRO A 185 -19.44 -5.77 5.46
C PRO A 185 -20.89 -6.27 5.50
N ASP A 186 -21.10 -7.55 5.18
CA ASP A 186 -22.40 -8.21 5.36
C ASP A 186 -22.84 -8.12 6.84
N PRO A 187 -23.96 -7.43 7.17
CA PRO A 187 -24.40 -7.26 8.54
C PRO A 187 -24.93 -8.56 9.18
N THR A 188 -25.25 -9.57 8.38
CA THR A 188 -25.72 -10.88 8.87
C THR A 188 -24.56 -11.75 9.35
N LEU A 189 -23.36 -11.51 8.83
CA LEU A 189 -22.14 -12.12 9.29
C LEU A 189 -21.68 -11.39 10.55
N ARG A 190 -22.16 -11.86 11.71
CA ARG A 190 -21.55 -11.47 12.98
C ARG A 190 -20.06 -11.80 12.90
N VAL A 191 -19.22 -10.95 13.49
CA VAL A 191 -17.80 -11.23 13.70
C VAL A 191 -17.69 -12.45 14.63
N GLN A 192 -17.87 -13.64 14.06
CA GLN A 192 -17.67 -14.90 14.75
C GLN A 192 -16.16 -15.12 14.87
N GLU A 193 -15.74 -15.84 15.89
CA GLU A 193 -14.37 -16.33 15.95
C GLU A 193 -14.10 -17.20 14.71
N ASP A 194 -12.99 -16.94 14.02
CA ASP A 194 -12.62 -17.70 12.84
C ASP A 194 -12.31 -19.15 13.23
N LYS A 195 -13.29 -20.03 13.07
CA LYS A 195 -13.13 -21.47 13.26
C LYS A 195 -12.14 -22.10 12.27
N ALA A 196 -11.72 -21.38 11.24
CA ALA A 196 -10.64 -21.78 10.33
C ALA A 196 -9.30 -21.97 11.06
N TYR A 197 -9.09 -21.37 12.24
CA TYR A 197 -7.94 -21.69 13.11
C TYR A 197 -8.06 -23.05 13.81
N GLN A 198 -9.28 -23.56 13.97
CA GLN A 198 -9.61 -24.74 14.79
C GLN A 198 -9.90 -26.00 13.94
N SER A 199 -9.91 -25.86 12.62
CA SER A 199 -10.25 -26.92 11.68
C SER A 199 -9.10 -27.14 10.70
N ASP A 200 -9.12 -28.26 9.96
CA ASP A 200 -8.04 -28.61 9.07
C ASP A 200 -7.93 -27.59 7.92
N PRO A 201 -6.92 -26.70 7.94
CA PRO A 201 -6.83 -25.64 6.95
C PRO A 201 -6.54 -26.23 5.55
N ARG A 202 -6.06 -27.47 5.44
CA ARG A 202 -5.42 -28.03 4.24
C ARG A 202 -6.30 -28.08 2.99
N MET A 203 -7.63 -28.00 3.12
CA MET A 203 -8.56 -28.30 2.03
C MET A 203 -9.50 -27.15 1.63
N ILE A 204 -9.20 -25.90 2.00
CA ILE A 204 -10.00 -24.76 1.58
C ILE A 204 -9.86 -24.57 0.05
N PRO A 205 -10.99 -24.48 -0.69
CA PRO A 205 -10.96 -24.13 -2.11
C PRO A 205 -10.56 -22.67 -2.28
N TYR A 206 -9.76 -22.38 -3.31
CA TYR A 206 -9.56 -21.01 -3.76
C TYR A 206 -10.84 -20.51 -4.47
N VAL A 207 -10.99 -19.20 -4.55
CA VAL A 207 -12.05 -18.59 -5.38
C VAL A 207 -11.59 -18.67 -6.84
N PRO A 208 -12.27 -19.43 -7.72
CA PRO A 208 -11.85 -19.51 -9.12
C PRO A 208 -12.02 -18.16 -9.80
N ALA A 209 -11.10 -17.82 -10.70
CA ALA A 209 -11.21 -16.62 -11.52
C ALA A 209 -11.63 -16.98 -12.95
N LYS A 210 -12.46 -16.14 -13.57
CA LYS A 210 -12.85 -16.32 -14.98
C LYS A 210 -11.67 -16.11 -15.93
N ARG A 211 -11.52 -17.02 -16.90
CA ARG A 211 -10.49 -17.00 -17.96
C ARG A 211 -10.73 -15.97 -19.07
N ASN A 212 -11.45 -14.87 -18.83
CA ASN A 212 -11.84 -13.97 -19.92
C ASN A 212 -10.60 -13.35 -20.59
N GLY A 213 -10.21 -13.88 -21.76
CA GLY A 213 -9.09 -13.40 -22.56
C GLY A 213 -7.71 -13.99 -22.22
N HIS A 214 -7.57 -14.85 -21.21
CA HIS A 214 -6.26 -15.46 -20.91
C HIS A 214 -6.01 -16.68 -21.81
N GLY A 215 -4.99 -16.59 -22.66
CA GLY A 215 -4.61 -17.65 -23.63
C GLY A 215 -4.03 -18.92 -23.01
N GLY A 216 -3.93 -19.01 -21.68
CA GLY A 216 -3.30 -20.14 -20.98
C GLY A 216 -1.77 -20.07 -20.95
N HIS A 217 -1.19 -18.98 -21.44
CA HIS A 217 0.25 -18.74 -21.41
C HIS A 217 0.64 -18.05 -20.10
N PHE A 218 1.09 -18.85 -19.13
CA PHE A 218 1.56 -18.31 -17.86
C PHE A 218 2.98 -17.78 -17.96
N SER A 219 3.29 -16.78 -17.13
CA SER A 219 4.66 -16.26 -16.99
C SER A 219 5.67 -17.35 -16.62
N TYR A 220 6.86 -17.24 -17.22
CA TYR A 220 8.01 -18.12 -17.01
C TYR A 220 7.74 -19.63 -17.25
N PRO A 221 7.06 -20.03 -18.35
CA PRO A 221 6.62 -21.41 -18.52
C PRO A 221 7.82 -22.37 -18.65
N GLU A 222 8.87 -21.96 -19.35
CA GLU A 222 10.10 -22.75 -19.53
C GLU A 222 10.91 -22.85 -18.22
N LEU A 223 11.13 -21.72 -17.54
CA LEU A 223 11.93 -21.66 -16.31
C LEU A 223 11.31 -22.40 -15.12
N THR A 224 10.02 -22.72 -15.20
CA THR A 224 9.28 -23.40 -14.13
C THR A 224 8.66 -24.73 -14.60
N ALA A 225 9.07 -25.23 -15.76
CA ALA A 225 8.55 -26.48 -16.33
C ALA A 225 8.81 -27.71 -15.43
N SER A 226 9.84 -27.65 -14.58
CA SER A 226 10.17 -28.70 -13.62
C SER A 226 9.34 -28.65 -12.33
N VAL A 227 8.44 -27.68 -12.17
CA VAL A 227 7.58 -27.60 -10.97
C VAL A 227 6.42 -28.59 -11.11
N PRO A 228 6.27 -29.59 -10.21
CA PRO A 228 5.26 -30.65 -10.35
C PRO A 228 3.88 -30.26 -9.82
N PHE A 229 3.63 -28.99 -9.55
CA PHE A 229 2.40 -28.51 -8.94
C PHE A 229 1.45 -27.91 -9.98
N PRO A 230 0.13 -28.03 -9.78
CA PRO A 230 -0.82 -27.44 -10.70
C PRO A 230 -0.75 -25.91 -10.64
N ARG A 231 -0.70 -25.30 -11.82
CA ARG A 231 -0.90 -23.85 -11.98
C ARG A 231 -2.39 -23.52 -11.94
N VAL A 232 -2.75 -22.39 -11.34
CA VAL A 232 -4.14 -21.95 -11.23
C VAL A 232 -4.36 -20.55 -11.76
N LEU A 233 -5.62 -20.29 -12.10
CA LEU A 233 -6.17 -18.94 -12.30
C LEU A 233 -7.22 -18.75 -11.20
N ALA A 234 -6.90 -17.93 -10.21
CA ALA A 234 -7.67 -17.88 -8.97
C ALA A 234 -7.59 -16.50 -8.33
N TYR A 235 -8.45 -16.26 -7.37
CA TYR A 235 -8.25 -15.24 -6.36
C TYR A 235 -7.78 -15.92 -5.07
N GLY A 236 -6.77 -15.30 -4.45
CA GLY A 236 -6.27 -15.68 -3.13
C GLY A 236 -6.08 -14.44 -2.26
N PHE A 237 -5.54 -14.65 -1.06
CA PHE A 237 -5.36 -13.62 -0.05
C PHE A 237 -3.89 -13.46 0.30
N ARG A 238 -3.47 -12.25 0.63
CA ARG A 238 -2.15 -11.97 1.17
C ARG A 238 -2.26 -11.08 2.40
N GLY A 239 -1.67 -11.52 3.50
CA GLY A 239 -1.54 -10.71 4.71
C GLY A 239 -0.27 -9.87 4.66
N ASP A 240 -0.37 -8.57 4.91
CA ASP A 240 0.79 -7.67 4.98
C ASP A 240 0.55 -6.58 6.02
N SER A 241 1.60 -6.15 6.71
CA SER A 241 1.55 -5.05 7.70
C SER A 241 1.58 -3.68 7.04
N ARG A 242 2.01 -3.60 5.77
CA ARG A 242 2.05 -2.36 5.01
C ARG A 242 0.65 -1.87 4.67
N LEU A 243 0.50 -0.55 4.64
CA LEU A 243 -0.70 0.13 4.19
C LEU A 243 -0.91 -0.07 2.68
N PRO A 244 -2.15 0.04 2.16
CA PRO A 244 -2.44 -0.07 0.74
C PRO A 244 -1.59 0.86 -0.13
N SER A 245 -1.36 2.12 0.29
CA SER A 245 -0.51 3.06 -0.45
C SER A 245 0.95 2.61 -0.52
N ALA A 246 1.49 1.98 0.52
CA ALA A 246 2.84 1.43 0.50
C ALA A 246 2.98 0.24 -0.44
N ILE A 247 1.92 -0.58 -0.60
CA ILE A 247 1.89 -1.62 -1.62
C ILE A 247 1.82 -0.99 -3.02
N LYS A 248 0.89 -0.06 -3.23
CA LYS A 248 0.70 0.61 -4.52
C LYS A 248 1.95 1.35 -4.99
N ASN A 249 2.56 2.16 -4.12
CA ASN A 249 3.74 2.96 -4.48
C ASN A 249 4.98 2.08 -4.75
N ALA A 250 5.00 0.85 -4.25
CA ALA A 250 6.00 -0.14 -4.62
C ALA A 250 5.70 -0.86 -5.95
N GLY A 251 4.59 -0.54 -6.63
CA GLY A 251 4.12 -1.25 -7.83
C GLY A 251 3.45 -2.59 -7.54
N GLY A 252 3.01 -2.83 -6.29
CA GLY A 252 2.43 -4.09 -5.85
C GLY A 252 3.32 -4.88 -4.88
N PHE A 253 3.24 -6.21 -4.94
CA PHE A 253 4.07 -7.10 -4.14
C PHE A 253 5.28 -7.57 -4.93
N ASN A 254 6.43 -7.08 -4.49
CA ASN A 254 7.73 -7.45 -5.04
C ASN A 254 8.33 -8.65 -4.29
N PRO A 255 8.87 -9.64 -5.03
CA PRO A 255 9.48 -10.83 -4.45
C PRO A 255 10.76 -10.45 -3.69
N ASN A 256 11.22 -11.31 -2.79
CA ASN A 256 12.32 -10.95 -1.89
C ASN A 256 13.61 -10.65 -2.67
N TYR A 257 13.90 -11.37 -3.76
CA TYR A 257 15.14 -11.17 -4.53
C TYR A 257 15.27 -9.80 -5.22
N THR A 258 14.20 -9.01 -5.34
CA THR A 258 14.27 -7.65 -5.92
C THR A 258 14.52 -6.57 -4.87
N ARG A 259 14.57 -6.94 -3.57
CA ARG A 259 14.78 -6.00 -2.47
C ARG A 259 16.27 -5.79 -2.22
N PRO A 260 16.77 -4.54 -2.17
CA PRO A 260 18.21 -4.27 -2.00
C PRO A 260 18.85 -4.95 -0.77
N ASP A 261 18.14 -5.00 0.36
CA ASP A 261 18.62 -5.64 1.59
C ASP A 261 18.71 -7.16 1.47
N GLN A 262 17.86 -7.77 0.66
CA GLN A 262 17.87 -9.21 0.40
C GLN A 262 18.87 -9.58 -0.69
N ILE A 263 19.05 -8.74 -1.71
CA ILE A 263 20.10 -8.91 -2.73
C ILE A 263 21.46 -8.98 -2.06
N ALA A 264 21.75 -8.10 -1.10
CA ALA A 264 23.01 -8.11 -0.36
C ALA A 264 23.22 -9.41 0.44
N LYS A 265 22.16 -9.92 1.08
CA LYS A 265 22.20 -11.22 1.79
C LYS A 265 22.38 -12.38 0.83
N ALA A 266 21.72 -12.33 -0.32
CA ALA A 266 21.73 -13.41 -1.29
C ALA A 266 23.07 -13.48 -2.05
N ALA A 267 23.70 -12.34 -2.34
CA ALA A 267 25.06 -12.28 -2.90
C ALA A 267 26.09 -13.00 -2.02
N ALA A 268 25.91 -13.03 -0.70
CA ALA A 268 26.77 -13.79 0.21
C ALA A 268 26.55 -15.32 0.14
N GLN A 269 25.48 -15.79 -0.51
CA GLN A 269 25.09 -17.20 -0.62
C GLN A 269 25.13 -17.74 -2.06
N GLY A 270 25.65 -16.97 -3.03
CA GLY A 270 25.77 -17.33 -4.45
C GLY A 270 24.92 -16.45 -5.37
N ASN A 271 24.75 -16.86 -6.64
CA ASN A 271 23.95 -16.09 -7.59
C ASN A 271 22.45 -16.27 -7.34
N ALA A 272 21.87 -15.37 -6.56
CA ALA A 272 20.45 -15.35 -6.19
C ALA A 272 19.50 -15.30 -7.39
N GLN A 273 19.95 -14.72 -8.51
CA GLN A 273 19.12 -14.55 -9.71
C GLN A 273 18.88 -15.89 -10.42
N ASP A 274 19.91 -16.73 -10.52
CA ASP A 274 19.83 -18.06 -11.16
C ASP A 274 18.90 -19.01 -10.39
N ARG A 275 18.65 -18.71 -9.11
CA ARG A 275 17.87 -19.53 -8.18
C ARG A 275 16.51 -18.91 -7.85
N ALA A 276 16.21 -17.72 -8.34
CA ALA A 276 15.00 -16.98 -7.97
C ALA A 276 13.72 -17.78 -8.29
N LEU A 277 13.69 -18.48 -9.42
CA LEU A 277 12.54 -19.30 -9.84
C LEU A 277 12.69 -20.80 -9.50
N ASN A 278 13.57 -21.14 -8.56
CA ASN A 278 13.67 -22.50 -8.03
C ASN A 278 12.66 -22.69 -6.88
N LEU A 279 11.46 -23.17 -7.21
CA LEU A 279 10.39 -23.34 -6.21
C LEU A 279 10.79 -24.26 -5.04
N PRO A 280 11.40 -25.45 -5.24
CA PRO A 280 11.87 -26.27 -4.12
C PRO A 280 12.76 -25.52 -3.12
N GLU A 281 13.66 -24.67 -3.60
CA GLU A 281 14.53 -23.87 -2.74
C GLU A 281 13.77 -22.76 -2.01
N PHE A 282 12.83 -22.10 -2.70
CA PHE A 282 11.95 -21.12 -2.08
C PHE A 282 11.10 -21.75 -0.95
N LEU A 283 10.56 -22.95 -1.16
CA LEU A 283 9.78 -23.66 -0.13
C LEU A 283 10.66 -24.06 1.06
N ALA A 284 11.93 -24.41 0.83
CA ALA A 284 12.88 -24.67 1.91
C ALA A 284 13.34 -23.39 2.61
N ASN A 285 13.37 -22.26 1.89
CA ASN A 285 13.85 -20.97 2.38
C ASN A 285 13.14 -19.80 1.67
N GLN A 286 12.05 -19.32 2.28
CA GLN A 286 11.21 -18.26 1.73
C GLN A 286 11.94 -16.91 1.58
N PHE A 287 13.13 -16.73 2.16
CA PHE A 287 13.91 -15.50 2.07
C PHE A 287 14.54 -15.28 0.69
N TYR A 288 14.68 -16.32 -0.14
CA TYR A 288 15.46 -16.25 -1.39
C TYR A 288 14.64 -16.54 -2.66
N GLY A 289 13.34 -16.29 -2.64
CA GLY A 289 12.47 -16.57 -3.78
C GLY A 289 12.18 -15.39 -4.70
N GLY A 290 12.07 -15.72 -5.97
CA GLY A 290 11.29 -15.03 -7.00
C GLY A 290 9.81 -15.38 -6.99
N TYR A 291 9.28 -15.76 -5.83
CA TYR A 291 7.87 -16.08 -5.63
C TYR A 291 7.22 -15.12 -4.64
N ILE A 292 5.96 -14.79 -4.90
CA ILE A 292 5.04 -14.16 -3.96
C ILE A 292 4.13 -15.24 -3.39
N SER A 293 4.17 -15.40 -2.07
CA SER A 293 3.20 -16.23 -1.35
C SER A 293 1.85 -15.51 -1.28
N VAL A 294 0.84 -16.16 -1.85
CA VAL A 294 -0.59 -15.86 -1.67
C VAL A 294 -1.20 -17.09 -0.99
N CYS A 295 -2.30 -16.95 -0.27
CA CYS A 295 -2.92 -18.01 0.51
C CYS A 295 -4.38 -18.16 0.10
N LYS A 296 -4.87 -19.40 0.04
CA LYS A 296 -6.30 -19.66 -0.19
C LYS A 296 -7.17 -19.19 0.99
N SER A 297 -6.61 -19.14 2.20
CA SER A 297 -7.34 -18.84 3.43
C SER A 297 -7.13 -17.41 3.90
N TYR A 298 -8.21 -16.63 4.01
CA TYR A 298 -8.10 -15.30 4.61
C TYR A 298 -7.72 -15.41 6.11
N ALA A 299 -8.17 -16.45 6.81
CA ALA A 299 -7.90 -16.63 8.25
C ALA A 299 -6.40 -16.81 8.53
N VAL A 300 -5.72 -17.63 7.72
CA VAL A 300 -4.27 -17.78 7.76
C VAL A 300 -3.59 -16.44 7.44
N THR A 301 -4.07 -15.70 6.42
CA THR A 301 -3.47 -14.40 6.07
C THR A 301 -3.62 -13.34 7.13
N LYS A 302 -4.65 -13.37 7.97
CA LYS A 302 -4.74 -12.45 9.10
C LYS A 302 -3.58 -12.62 10.08
N ALA A 303 -3.10 -13.86 10.27
CA ALA A 303 -1.91 -14.15 11.08
C ALA A 303 -0.68 -13.41 10.54
N PHE A 304 -0.48 -13.49 9.22
CA PHE A 304 0.64 -12.84 8.54
C PHE A 304 0.50 -11.32 8.54
N ALA A 305 -0.72 -10.81 8.34
CA ALA A 305 -1.03 -9.38 8.38
C ALA A 305 -0.67 -8.78 9.75
N THR A 306 -0.88 -9.52 10.83
CA THR A 306 -0.60 -9.07 12.20
C THR A 306 0.77 -9.48 12.74
N GLY A 307 1.68 -9.96 11.87
CA GLY A 307 3.07 -10.28 12.24
C GLY A 307 3.28 -11.62 12.94
N MET A 308 2.27 -12.49 13.05
CA MET A 308 2.39 -13.79 13.74
C MET A 308 3.13 -14.87 12.93
N GLY A 309 3.42 -14.63 11.65
CA GLY A 309 4.10 -15.60 10.77
C GLY A 309 5.40 -15.08 10.13
N GLY A 310 5.96 -13.97 10.59
CA GLY A 310 7.13 -13.36 9.95
C GLY A 310 8.03 -12.58 10.90
N THR A 311 8.98 -11.83 10.33
CA THR A 311 9.95 -11.01 11.08
C THR A 311 9.42 -9.63 11.47
N THR A 312 8.12 -9.37 11.27
CA THR A 312 7.52 -8.05 11.53
C THR A 312 6.95 -8.04 12.95
N PRO A 313 7.15 -6.96 13.74
CA PRO A 313 6.53 -6.84 15.05
C PRO A 313 5.01 -7.00 14.98
N PRO A 314 4.38 -7.61 16.01
CA PRO A 314 2.94 -7.73 16.05
C PRO A 314 2.24 -6.36 15.97
N GLY A 315 1.16 -6.28 15.21
CA GLY A 315 0.45 -5.03 14.99
C GLY A 315 -0.80 -5.19 14.12
N PRO A 316 -1.55 -4.11 13.87
CA PRO A 316 -2.59 -4.13 12.85
C PRO A 316 -1.95 -4.29 11.46
N GLY A 317 -2.73 -4.80 10.52
CA GLY A 317 -2.31 -5.01 9.14
C GLY A 317 -3.48 -5.04 8.18
N TRP A 318 -3.25 -5.64 7.02
CA TRP A 318 -4.23 -5.72 5.93
C TRP A 318 -4.23 -7.10 5.31
N VAL A 319 -5.41 -7.56 4.94
CA VAL A 319 -5.59 -8.70 4.03
C VAL A 319 -5.95 -8.14 2.67
N TYR A 320 -5.19 -8.56 1.66
CA TYR A 320 -5.36 -8.19 0.27
C TYR A 320 -5.90 -9.39 -0.51
N ALA A 321 -7.06 -9.24 -1.13
CA ALA A 321 -7.53 -10.17 -2.15
C ALA A 321 -6.78 -9.89 -3.45
N CYS A 322 -6.10 -10.91 -3.97
CA CYS A 322 -5.23 -10.80 -5.12
C CYS A 322 -5.71 -11.75 -6.23
N PHE A 323 -5.78 -11.27 -7.46
CA PHE A 323 -5.83 -12.10 -8.64
C PHE A 323 -4.48 -12.78 -8.83
N VAL A 324 -4.50 -14.09 -9.05
CA VAL A 324 -3.31 -14.91 -9.20
C VAL A 324 -3.39 -15.65 -10.53
N GLU A 325 -2.50 -15.27 -11.43
CA GLU A 325 -2.36 -15.86 -12.75
C GLU A 325 -1.14 -16.77 -12.82
N GLY A 326 -1.39 -18.08 -12.94
CA GLY A 326 -0.33 -19.06 -13.10
C GLY A 326 0.44 -19.39 -11.83
N GLY A 327 -0.06 -19.03 -10.65
CA GLY A 327 0.53 -19.45 -9.38
C GLY A 327 0.42 -20.96 -9.17
N PHE A 328 1.36 -21.54 -8.44
CA PHE A 328 1.40 -22.96 -8.12
C PHE A 328 0.68 -23.25 -6.81
N VAL A 329 -0.30 -24.15 -6.82
CA VAL A 329 -0.94 -24.58 -5.56
C VAL A 329 0.01 -25.51 -4.83
N ILE A 330 0.51 -25.06 -3.68
CA ILE A 330 1.44 -25.83 -2.85
C ILE A 330 0.63 -26.87 -2.07
N PRO A 331 0.99 -28.17 -2.16
CA PRO A 331 0.33 -29.20 -1.38
C PRO A 331 0.61 -29.04 0.13
N PRO A 332 -0.11 -29.78 0.98
CA PRO A 332 0.17 -29.81 2.41
C PRO A 332 1.63 -30.18 2.73
N ALA A 333 2.07 -29.81 3.93
CA ALA A 333 3.38 -30.14 4.48
C ALA A 333 3.66 -31.63 4.33
N GLY A 334 4.85 -31.95 3.85
CA GLY A 334 5.21 -33.31 3.48
C GLY A 334 6.43 -33.37 2.59
N THR A 335 6.68 -34.55 2.06
CA THR A 335 7.76 -34.81 1.10
C THR A 335 7.16 -35.33 -0.18
N ILE A 336 7.39 -34.61 -1.27
CA ILE A 336 7.07 -35.06 -2.62
C ILE A 336 8.27 -35.85 -3.14
N PRO A 337 8.10 -37.14 -3.48
CA PRO A 337 9.19 -37.98 -3.98
C PRO A 337 9.84 -37.38 -5.23
N ALA A 338 11.13 -37.64 -5.42
CA ALA A 338 11.81 -37.29 -6.67
C ALA A 338 11.23 -38.06 -7.85
N THR A 339 11.25 -37.44 -9.03
CA THR A 339 10.91 -38.09 -10.30
C THR A 339 12.00 -37.81 -11.34
N ALA A 340 11.83 -38.30 -12.57
CA ALA A 340 12.76 -37.98 -13.66
C ALA A 340 12.78 -36.49 -14.03
N THR A 341 11.72 -35.74 -13.71
CA THR A 341 11.57 -34.33 -14.11
C THR A 341 11.79 -33.33 -12.99
N HIS A 342 11.87 -33.79 -11.73
CA HIS A 342 12.11 -32.90 -10.59
C HIS A 342 12.76 -33.64 -9.40
N PRO A 343 13.55 -32.92 -8.57
CA PRO A 343 14.11 -33.48 -7.35
C PRO A 343 13.01 -33.73 -6.30
N GLN A 344 13.39 -34.40 -5.20
CA GLN A 344 12.54 -34.50 -4.02
C GLN A 344 12.27 -33.09 -3.46
N ILE A 345 11.01 -32.79 -3.14
CA ILE A 345 10.62 -31.46 -2.63
C ILE A 345 10.06 -31.64 -1.22
N LYS A 346 10.63 -30.91 -0.25
CA LYS A 346 10.11 -30.84 1.11
C LYS A 346 9.27 -29.58 1.29
N ILE A 347 8.05 -29.76 1.76
CA ILE A 347 7.12 -28.67 2.08
C ILE A 347 7.06 -28.57 3.61
N PRO A 348 7.61 -27.50 4.22
CA PRO A 348 7.77 -27.45 5.68
C PRO A 348 6.52 -26.98 6.43
N TYR A 349 5.51 -26.47 5.74
CA TYR A 349 4.39 -25.76 6.36
C TYR A 349 3.04 -26.05 5.69
N ASN A 350 1.96 -25.77 6.41
CA ASN A 350 0.57 -25.96 5.98
C ASN A 350 -0.15 -24.62 5.75
N GLU A 351 0.46 -23.75 4.96
CA GLU A 351 -0.02 -22.37 4.76
C GLU A 351 -1.09 -22.24 3.68
N GLN A 352 -1.47 -23.32 3.01
CA GLN A 352 -2.40 -23.31 1.87
C GLN A 352 -1.96 -22.33 0.78
N GLU A 353 -0.67 -22.34 0.52
CA GLU A 353 -0.02 -21.36 -0.33
C GLU A 353 -0.37 -21.58 -1.81
N ILE A 354 -0.55 -20.48 -2.52
CA ILE A 354 -0.42 -20.37 -3.96
C ILE A 354 0.86 -19.54 -4.21
N SER A 355 1.94 -20.19 -4.63
CA SER A 355 3.22 -19.51 -4.88
C SER A 355 3.23 -18.95 -6.29
N MET A 356 3.22 -17.63 -6.41
CA MET A 356 3.16 -16.95 -7.69
C MET A 356 4.56 -16.50 -8.14
N PRO A 357 5.08 -16.96 -9.30
CA PRO A 357 6.40 -16.54 -9.77
C PRO A 357 6.36 -15.08 -10.25
N GLY A 358 7.38 -14.30 -9.89
CA GLY A 358 7.54 -12.91 -10.29
C GLY A 358 6.91 -11.91 -9.33
N LEU A 359 6.38 -10.81 -9.88
CA LEU A 359 5.73 -9.74 -9.14
C LEU A 359 4.20 -9.90 -9.20
N LEU A 360 3.52 -9.41 -8.18
CA LEU A 360 2.06 -9.21 -8.18
C LEU A 360 1.80 -7.72 -8.30
N ASP A 361 1.28 -7.27 -9.44
CA ASP A 361 1.10 -5.84 -9.68
C ASP A 361 0.02 -5.30 -8.74
N TRP A 362 0.05 -4.01 -8.47
CA TRP A 362 -1.05 -3.35 -7.80
C TRP A 362 -2.39 -3.60 -8.49
N ASP A 363 -2.41 -3.69 -9.82
CA ASP A 363 -3.63 -3.99 -10.59
C ASP A 363 -4.18 -5.40 -10.39
N ASP A 364 -3.35 -6.33 -9.90
CA ASP A 364 -3.79 -7.66 -9.47
C ASP A 364 -4.38 -7.65 -8.04
N VAL A 365 -4.20 -6.57 -7.27
CA VAL A 365 -4.87 -6.41 -5.96
C VAL A 365 -6.30 -5.96 -6.18
N VAL A 366 -7.24 -6.89 -6.07
CA VAL A 366 -8.66 -6.67 -6.40
C VAL A 366 -9.52 -6.28 -5.21
N GLY A 367 -8.99 -6.42 -4.01
CA GLY A 367 -9.63 -5.91 -2.81
C GLY A 367 -8.75 -5.94 -1.58
N CYS A 368 -9.18 -5.28 -0.52
CA CYS A 368 -8.51 -5.36 0.77
C CYS A 368 -9.44 -5.02 1.94
N ARG A 369 -9.07 -5.51 3.12
CA ARG A 369 -9.70 -5.13 4.40
C ARG A 369 -8.66 -5.06 5.50
N ARG A 370 -8.84 -4.08 6.39
CA ARG A 370 -7.98 -3.88 7.54
C ARG A 370 -8.21 -4.96 8.59
N VAL A 371 -7.13 -5.37 9.25
CA VAL A 371 -7.11 -6.29 10.38
C VAL A 371 -6.52 -5.57 11.58
N SER A 372 -7.22 -5.61 12.70
CA SER A 372 -6.73 -5.08 13.97
C SER A 372 -5.60 -5.94 14.53
N SER A 373 -4.89 -5.46 15.55
CA SER A 373 -3.78 -6.19 16.19
C SER A 373 -4.17 -7.53 16.81
N ASN A 374 -5.45 -7.76 17.10
CA ASN A 374 -5.96 -9.05 17.60
C ASN A 374 -6.41 -10.01 16.49
N GLY A 375 -6.10 -9.70 15.22
CA GLY A 375 -6.42 -10.56 14.09
C GLY A 375 -7.89 -10.50 13.65
N ARG A 376 -8.67 -9.49 14.08
CA ARG A 376 -10.06 -9.32 13.65
C ARG A 376 -10.15 -8.32 12.51
N PHE A 377 -11.05 -8.57 11.56
CA PHE A 377 -11.35 -7.56 10.54
C PHE A 377 -12.00 -6.33 11.16
N GLU A 378 -11.64 -5.15 10.65
CA GLU A 378 -12.19 -3.86 11.08
C GLU A 378 -12.51 -2.95 9.89
N GLY A 379 -13.47 -2.05 10.07
CA GLY A 379 -13.90 -1.10 9.05
C GLY A 379 -14.57 -1.73 7.83
N ASN A 380 -14.63 -0.93 6.76
CA ASN A 380 -15.24 -1.30 5.49
C ASN A 380 -14.32 -2.17 4.62
N ILE A 381 -14.92 -2.76 3.59
CA ILE A 381 -14.26 -3.56 2.57
C ILE A 381 -14.00 -2.66 1.37
N PHE A 382 -12.83 -2.80 0.75
CA PHE A 382 -12.47 -2.09 -0.47
C PHE A 382 -12.36 -3.10 -1.60
N LEU A 383 -13.19 -2.99 -2.65
CA LEU A 383 -13.17 -3.87 -3.83
C LEU A 383 -13.04 -3.04 -5.12
N ARG A 384 -12.27 -3.52 -6.10
CA ARG A 384 -12.11 -2.80 -7.37
C ARG A 384 -13.44 -2.75 -8.11
N GLN A 385 -13.82 -1.57 -8.61
CA GLN A 385 -15.08 -1.37 -9.34
C GLN A 385 -15.20 -2.31 -10.55
N THR A 386 -14.08 -2.58 -11.23
CA THR A 386 -14.04 -3.46 -12.40
C THR A 386 -14.38 -4.92 -12.07
N MET A 387 -14.20 -5.36 -10.82
CA MET A 387 -14.46 -6.75 -10.42
C MET A 387 -15.91 -7.16 -10.60
N ALA A 388 -16.85 -6.29 -10.21
CA ALA A 388 -18.28 -6.58 -10.36
C ALA A 388 -18.69 -6.74 -11.84
N GLN A 389 -17.93 -6.13 -12.76
CA GLN A 389 -18.18 -6.22 -14.21
C GLN A 389 -17.46 -7.43 -14.83
N GLN A 390 -16.20 -7.66 -14.45
CA GLN A 390 -15.34 -8.69 -15.05
C GLN A 390 -15.64 -10.10 -14.50
N ASP A 391 -15.82 -10.21 -13.18
CA ASP A 391 -16.10 -11.46 -12.49
C ASP A 391 -17.07 -11.26 -11.31
N PRO A 392 -18.38 -11.05 -11.58
CA PRO A 392 -19.37 -10.76 -10.53
C PRO A 392 -19.49 -11.87 -9.48
N GLN A 393 -19.26 -13.13 -9.85
CA GLN A 393 -19.33 -14.26 -8.91
C GLN A 393 -18.15 -14.22 -7.93
N ALA A 394 -16.94 -14.00 -8.44
CA ALA A 394 -15.77 -13.81 -7.58
C ALA A 394 -15.88 -12.55 -6.72
N ALA A 395 -16.42 -11.44 -7.25
CA ALA A 395 -16.64 -10.22 -6.49
C ALA A 395 -17.54 -10.47 -5.25
N VAL A 396 -18.66 -11.17 -5.43
CA VAL A 396 -19.55 -11.54 -4.31
C VAL A 396 -18.86 -12.49 -3.33
N ALA A 397 -18.14 -13.50 -3.83
CA ALA A 397 -17.40 -14.43 -2.97
C ALA A 397 -16.35 -13.71 -2.12
N LEU A 398 -15.53 -12.85 -2.73
CA LEU A 398 -14.51 -12.06 -2.02
C LEU A 398 -15.13 -11.09 -1.02
N TRP A 399 -16.25 -10.44 -1.37
CA TRP A 399 -16.98 -9.58 -0.44
C TRP A 399 -17.45 -10.35 0.80
N LYS A 400 -18.03 -11.55 0.64
CA LYS A 400 -18.46 -12.36 1.78
C LYS A 400 -17.30 -12.84 2.64
N LEU A 401 -16.22 -13.32 2.02
CA LEU A 401 -15.01 -13.76 2.72
C LEU A 401 -14.36 -12.61 3.50
N LEU A 402 -14.22 -11.44 2.87
CA LEU A 402 -13.73 -10.24 3.54
C LEU A 402 -14.72 -9.71 4.58
N SER A 403 -16.03 -10.00 4.48
CA SER A 403 -17.02 -9.73 5.53
C SER A 403 -16.85 -10.62 6.76
N GLY A 404 -16.12 -11.74 6.64
CA GLY A 404 -15.87 -12.72 7.70
C GLY A 404 -16.65 -14.03 7.52
N GLU A 405 -17.16 -14.32 6.32
CA GLU A 405 -17.76 -15.62 6.02
C GLU A 405 -16.71 -16.71 6.15
N THR A 406 -16.97 -17.71 7.00
CA THR A 406 -16.06 -18.85 7.15
C THR A 406 -15.89 -19.60 5.82
N GLN A 407 -14.66 -19.97 5.49
CA GLN A 407 -14.35 -20.83 4.34
C GLN A 407 -14.66 -22.32 4.61
N GLY A 408 -15.41 -22.60 5.68
CA GLY A 408 -15.74 -23.94 6.15
C GLY A 408 -14.61 -24.58 6.95
N PRO A 409 -14.80 -25.82 7.42
CA PRO A 409 -13.82 -26.57 8.20
C PRO A 409 -12.67 -27.17 7.34
N GLY A 410 -12.61 -26.85 6.05
CA GLY A 410 -11.92 -27.67 5.05
C GLY A 410 -12.75 -28.89 4.63
N LEU A 411 -12.36 -29.59 3.56
CA LEU A 411 -12.85 -30.94 3.28
C LEU A 411 -12.44 -31.90 4.42
N PRO A 412 -13.27 -32.89 4.79
CA PRO A 412 -12.87 -33.93 5.74
C PRO A 412 -11.57 -34.62 5.28
N PRO A 413 -10.72 -35.06 6.23
CA PRO A 413 -9.40 -35.61 5.95
C PRO A 413 -9.41 -36.84 5.03
#